data_AF-A0A9Q8XMY1-F1
#
_entry.id   AF-A0A9Q8XMY1-F1
#
_cell.length_a   1.000
_cell.length_b   1.000
_cell.length_c   1.000
_cell.angle_alpha   90.00
_cell.angle_beta   90.00
_cell.angle_gamma   90.00
#
_symmetry.space_group_name_H-M   'P 1'
#
loop_
_entity.id
_entity.type
_entity.pdbx_description
1 polymer ?
#
loop_
_entity_poly.entity_id
_entity_poly.type
_entity_poly.pdbx_seq_one_letter_code
_entity_poly.pdbx_strand_id
1 'polypeptide(L)'
;MIRKMMHTPAIDWENKFAAKQQTSRDASLKDYYNAGIPSAETNLEDVTFLAMDFETTGLDSDKDDIITIGTVPFNLNRIFINQAHHWTVRPRQQLAEESVIIHGITHSDILDAPDLSNIYDQVLQQMSGRIMVVHYQRIEREFLDQALKDRINEGIEFPVVDTMHLETLHQQRLRGGILNKVLGKKPASVRLGASRERYGLPPYTPHHALTDAVATAELLQAQIAHHYERTTKLNQVWI
;
A
#
# COMPACT_ATOMS: atom_id res chain seq x y z
N MET A 1 -7.90 -35.85 -0.90
CA MET A 1 -8.08 -35.21 -2.22
C MET A 1 -7.77 -33.72 -2.04
N ILE A 2 -6.53 -33.33 -2.30
CA ILE A 2 -6.02 -31.97 -2.07
C ILE A 2 -6.63 -31.06 -3.13
N ARG A 3 -7.53 -30.17 -2.72
CA ARG A 3 -8.14 -29.18 -3.61
C ARG A 3 -7.05 -28.13 -3.87
N LYS A 4 -6.36 -28.22 -5.01
CA LYS A 4 -5.51 -27.14 -5.55
C LYS A 4 -6.31 -25.84 -5.44
N MET A 5 -5.90 -24.93 -4.56
CA MET A 5 -6.32 -23.55 -4.66
C MET A 5 -5.83 -23.07 -6.02
N MET A 6 -6.77 -22.75 -6.91
CA MET A 6 -6.44 -22.12 -8.18
C MET A 6 -5.87 -20.74 -7.84
N HIS A 7 -4.55 -20.64 -7.78
CA HIS A 7 -3.87 -19.34 -7.71
C HIS A 7 -4.18 -18.61 -9.01
N THR A 8 -4.72 -17.40 -8.91
CA THR A 8 -4.65 -16.42 -10.00
C THR A 8 -3.20 -16.33 -10.45
N PRO A 9 -2.88 -16.33 -11.76
CA PRO A 9 -1.51 -16.18 -12.20
C PRO A 9 -0.93 -14.92 -11.55
N ALA A 10 0.14 -15.08 -10.78
CA ALA A 10 0.84 -13.94 -10.20
C ALA A 10 1.32 -13.03 -11.35
N ILE A 11 1.15 -11.72 -11.19
CA ILE A 11 1.67 -10.76 -12.16
C ILE A 11 3.19 -10.97 -12.26
N ASP A 12 3.69 -11.10 -13.48
CA ASP A 12 5.12 -11.19 -13.75
C ASP A 12 5.76 -9.81 -13.63
N TRP A 13 6.01 -9.42 -12.38
CA TRP A 13 6.54 -8.10 -12.06
C TRP A 13 7.96 -7.90 -12.57
N GLU A 14 8.78 -8.95 -12.67
CA GLU A 14 10.15 -8.88 -13.21
C GLU A 14 10.13 -8.45 -14.68
N ASN A 15 9.35 -9.13 -15.51
CA ASN A 15 9.21 -8.76 -16.92
C ASN A 15 8.54 -7.39 -17.10
N LYS A 16 7.57 -7.06 -16.23
CA LYS A 16 6.89 -5.76 -16.26
C LYS A 16 7.83 -4.61 -15.93
N PHE A 17 8.68 -4.76 -14.92
CA PHE A 17 9.72 -3.77 -14.58
C PHE A 17 10.74 -3.63 -15.70
N ALA A 18 11.20 -4.73 -16.29
CA ALA A 18 12.12 -4.69 -17.43
C ALA A 18 11.51 -3.95 -18.64
N ALA A 19 10.23 -4.18 -18.94
CA ALA A 19 9.53 -3.47 -20.01
C ALA A 19 9.37 -1.97 -19.69
N LYS A 20 9.01 -1.63 -18.43
CA LYS A 20 8.90 -0.23 -17.99
C LYS A 20 10.23 0.50 -18.02
N GLN A 21 11.31 -0.09 -17.54
CA GLN A 21 12.67 0.45 -17.61
C GLN A 21 13.08 0.85 -19.04
N GLN A 22 12.69 0.05 -20.04
CA GLN A 22 12.99 0.31 -21.46
C GLN A 22 12.10 1.41 -22.07
N THR A 23 10.87 1.54 -21.59
CA THR A 23 9.84 2.41 -22.19
C THR A 23 9.66 3.75 -21.47
N SER A 24 10.11 3.85 -20.21
CA SER A 24 10.02 5.07 -19.41
C SER A 24 10.89 6.18 -19.97
N ARG A 25 10.28 7.38 -20.06
CA ARG A 25 10.90 8.59 -20.59
C ARG A 25 11.35 9.51 -19.46
N ASP A 26 10.58 9.53 -18.37
CA ASP A 26 10.97 10.25 -17.15
C ASP A 26 12.19 9.60 -16.48
N ALA A 27 13.13 10.43 -16.03
CA ALA A 27 14.39 9.95 -15.45
C ALA A 27 14.16 9.27 -14.09
N SER A 28 13.30 9.82 -13.25
CA SER A 28 13.02 9.30 -11.91
C SER A 28 12.28 7.97 -11.97
N LEU A 29 11.30 7.85 -12.89
CA LEU A 29 10.63 6.56 -13.16
C LEU A 29 11.61 5.52 -13.70
N LYS A 30 12.49 5.91 -14.63
CA LYS A 30 13.50 5.01 -15.16
C LYS A 30 14.45 4.50 -14.08
N ASP A 31 14.90 5.38 -13.18
CA ASP A 31 15.75 5.01 -12.04
C ASP A 31 15.01 4.07 -11.07
N TYR A 32 13.73 4.33 -10.79
CA TYR A 32 12.87 3.45 -10.00
C TYR A 32 12.77 2.05 -10.60
N TYR A 33 12.46 1.92 -11.89
CA TYR A 33 12.38 0.61 -12.55
C TYR A 33 13.75 -0.06 -12.68
N ASN A 34 14.83 0.72 -12.83
CA ASN A 34 16.20 0.21 -12.89
C ASN A 34 16.71 -0.35 -11.55
N ALA A 35 16.21 0.16 -10.42
CA ALA A 35 16.51 -0.41 -9.10
C ALA A 35 16.04 -1.87 -8.97
N GLY A 36 15.08 -2.28 -9.79
CA GLY A 36 14.51 -3.62 -9.79
C GLY A 36 13.67 -3.91 -8.55
N ILE A 37 13.28 -5.17 -8.41
CA ILE A 37 12.47 -5.68 -7.30
C ILE A 37 12.99 -7.05 -6.86
N PRO A 38 12.72 -7.46 -5.60
CA PRO A 38 12.91 -8.83 -5.18
C PRO A 38 12.19 -9.81 -6.11
N SER A 39 12.81 -10.98 -6.34
CA SER A 39 12.21 -12.02 -7.16
C SER A 39 10.93 -12.58 -6.53
N ALA A 40 10.00 -13.04 -7.36
CA ALA A 40 8.77 -13.73 -6.95
C ALA A 40 9.00 -14.88 -5.94
N GLU A 41 10.16 -15.54 -6.03
CA GLU A 41 10.56 -16.68 -5.21
C GLU A 41 11.37 -16.30 -3.95
N THR A 42 11.51 -15.00 -3.67
CA THR A 42 12.15 -14.50 -2.45
C THR A 42 11.31 -14.90 -1.23
N ASN A 43 11.94 -15.34 -0.15
CA ASN A 43 11.25 -15.61 1.12
C ASN A 43 10.83 -14.29 1.76
N LEU A 44 9.66 -14.23 2.39
CA LEU A 44 9.18 -12.99 3.04
C LEU A 44 10.17 -12.40 4.05
N GLU A 45 10.96 -13.22 4.74
CA GLU A 45 11.98 -12.72 5.69
C GLU A 45 13.17 -12.03 5.04
N ASP A 46 13.42 -12.27 3.76
CA ASP A 46 14.49 -11.65 2.98
C ASP A 46 14.00 -10.41 2.21
N VAL A 47 12.72 -10.07 2.31
CA VAL A 47 12.11 -8.92 1.62
C VAL A 47 12.19 -7.66 2.49
N THR A 48 12.60 -6.55 1.88
CA THR A 48 12.40 -5.22 2.44
C THR A 48 11.10 -4.63 1.89
N PHE A 49 10.20 -4.29 2.79
CA PHE A 49 8.90 -3.71 2.49
C PHE A 49 8.92 -2.20 2.72
N LEU A 50 7.98 -1.50 2.10
CA LEU A 50 7.65 -0.10 2.35
C LEU A 50 6.16 -0.01 2.62
N ALA A 51 5.76 0.22 3.87
CA ALA A 51 4.38 0.55 4.13
C ALA A 51 4.11 1.98 3.66
N MET A 52 2.97 2.17 3.00
CA MET A 52 2.56 3.42 2.38
C MET A 52 1.07 3.63 2.62
N ASP A 53 0.69 4.87 2.87
CA ASP A 53 -0.69 5.29 3.02
C ASP A 53 -0.81 6.76 2.55
N PHE A 54 -1.93 7.10 1.91
CA PHE A 54 -2.21 8.44 1.41
C PHE A 54 -3.48 9.00 2.06
N GLU A 55 -3.43 10.28 2.44
CA GLU A 55 -4.65 11.07 2.56
C GLU A 55 -4.92 11.78 1.23
N THR A 56 -6.19 11.90 0.86
CA THR A 56 -6.65 12.44 -0.42
C THR A 56 -7.82 13.41 -0.22
N THR A 57 -8.10 14.24 -1.23
CA THR A 57 -9.26 15.16 -1.19
C THR A 57 -10.61 14.45 -1.30
N GLY A 58 -10.61 13.19 -1.75
CA GLY A 58 -11.77 12.34 -1.94
C GLY A 58 -11.36 10.93 -2.36
N LEU A 59 -12.24 10.17 -3.01
CA LEU A 59 -12.01 8.74 -3.32
C LEU A 59 -11.90 8.42 -4.82
N ASP A 60 -11.97 9.43 -5.69
CA ASP A 60 -11.94 9.28 -7.14
C ASP A 60 -10.62 9.85 -7.70
N SER A 61 -9.66 8.99 -8.04
CA SER A 61 -8.34 9.41 -8.53
C SER A 61 -8.36 10.27 -9.78
N ASP A 62 -9.45 10.23 -10.58
CA ASP A 62 -9.58 11.07 -11.78
C ASP A 62 -10.00 12.51 -11.44
N LYS A 63 -10.51 12.75 -10.22
CA LYS A 63 -11.04 14.05 -9.77
C LYS A 63 -10.35 14.61 -8.54
N ASP A 64 -9.86 13.73 -7.67
CA ASP A 64 -9.29 14.03 -6.37
C ASP A 64 -7.76 13.97 -6.43
N ASP A 65 -7.11 14.74 -5.56
CA ASP A 65 -5.65 14.78 -5.46
C ASP A 65 -5.15 14.17 -4.13
N ILE A 66 -3.89 13.75 -4.13
CA ILE A 66 -3.14 13.37 -2.93
C ILE A 66 -2.82 14.65 -2.14
N ILE A 67 -3.02 14.61 -0.82
CA ILE A 67 -2.68 15.71 0.10
C ILE A 67 -1.57 15.35 1.07
N THR A 68 -1.45 14.09 1.47
CA THR A 68 -0.27 13.62 2.22
C THR A 68 0.13 12.23 1.80
N ILE A 69 1.42 11.95 1.95
CA ILE A 69 2.05 10.66 1.69
C ILE A 69 2.82 10.27 2.94
N GLY A 70 2.43 9.17 3.56
CA GLY A 70 3.16 8.54 4.66
C GLY A 70 3.87 7.30 4.16
N THR A 71 5.17 7.19 4.41
CA THR A 71 5.91 5.94 4.12
C THR A 71 6.81 5.54 5.28
N VAL A 72 6.94 4.22 5.48
CA VAL A 72 7.88 3.66 6.45
C VAL A 72 8.44 2.33 5.96
N PRO A 73 9.77 2.21 5.81
CA PRO A 73 10.37 0.93 5.44
C PRO A 73 10.38 -0.03 6.64
N PHE A 74 10.24 -1.32 6.36
CA PHE A 74 10.28 -2.35 7.38
C PHE A 74 10.67 -3.72 6.80
N ASN A 75 11.01 -4.66 7.68
CA ASN A 75 11.09 -6.08 7.38
C ASN A 75 10.33 -6.86 8.47
N LEU A 76 10.37 -8.20 8.45
CA LEU A 76 9.63 -9.01 9.43
C LEU A 76 10.14 -8.90 10.88
N ASN A 77 11.26 -8.23 11.11
CA ASN A 77 11.86 -8.09 12.43
C ASN A 77 11.72 -6.68 13.00
N ARG A 78 11.63 -5.65 12.15
CA ARG A 78 11.66 -4.25 12.59
C ARG A 78 11.00 -3.30 11.59
N ILE A 79 10.32 -2.30 12.15
CA ILE A 79 9.87 -1.09 11.46
C ILE A 79 10.93 0.01 11.66
N PHE A 80 11.42 0.59 10.57
CA PHE A 80 12.51 1.57 10.58
C PHE A 80 11.96 3.00 10.64
N ILE A 81 11.41 3.39 11.79
CA ILE A 81 10.81 4.73 12.00
C ILE A 81 11.78 5.89 11.66
N ASN A 82 13.09 5.70 11.88
CA ASN A 82 14.11 6.69 11.55
C ASN A 82 14.32 6.91 10.04
N GLN A 83 13.71 6.08 9.21
CA GLN A 83 13.71 6.17 7.75
C GLN A 83 12.29 6.45 7.22
N ALA A 84 11.33 6.74 8.10
CA ALA A 84 10.00 7.10 7.69
C ALA A 84 9.98 8.51 7.09
N HIS A 85 9.12 8.70 6.10
CA HIS A 85 8.91 10.00 5.46
C HIS A 85 7.43 10.36 5.51
N HIS A 86 7.17 11.65 5.68
CA HIS A 86 5.85 12.24 5.58
C HIS A 86 5.96 13.49 4.72
N TRP A 87 5.20 13.52 3.62
CA TRP A 87 5.12 14.67 2.75
C TRP A 87 3.71 15.24 2.78
N THR A 88 3.61 16.55 2.88
CA THR A 88 2.38 17.28 2.55
C THR A 88 2.46 17.73 1.10
N VAL A 89 1.37 17.58 0.36
CA VAL A 89 1.26 17.87 -1.06
C VAL A 89 0.15 18.88 -1.27
N ARG A 90 0.41 19.90 -2.06
CA ARG A 90 -0.62 20.85 -2.46
C ARG A 90 -1.50 20.22 -3.54
N PRO A 91 -2.82 20.03 -3.29
CA PRO A 91 -3.74 19.58 -4.32
C PRO A 91 -3.92 20.66 -5.39
N ARG A 92 -4.28 20.26 -6.61
CA ARG A 92 -4.66 21.20 -7.68
C ARG A 92 -6.11 21.62 -7.54
N GLN A 93 -6.93 20.76 -6.94
CA GLN A 93 -8.33 21.04 -6.62
C GLN A 93 -8.48 21.66 -5.21
N GLN A 94 -9.58 22.38 -5.01
CA GLN A 94 -9.93 22.91 -3.70
C GLN A 94 -10.36 21.77 -2.76
N LEU A 95 -9.93 21.84 -1.50
CA LEU A 95 -10.35 20.88 -0.48
C LEU A 95 -11.86 20.97 -0.24
N ALA A 96 -12.53 19.81 -0.21
CA ALA A 96 -13.90 19.70 0.27
C ALA A 96 -13.92 19.79 1.80
N GLU A 97 -14.94 20.42 2.39
CA GLU A 97 -15.06 20.53 3.86
C GLU A 97 -15.15 19.14 4.52
N GLU A 98 -15.78 18.18 3.83
CA GLU A 98 -15.91 16.81 4.32
C GLU A 98 -14.57 16.10 4.48
N SER A 99 -13.59 16.34 3.60
CA SER A 99 -12.26 15.71 3.72
C SER A 99 -11.51 16.26 4.93
N VAL A 100 -11.57 17.59 5.15
CA VAL A 100 -10.97 18.26 6.31
C VAL A 100 -11.48 17.68 7.64
N ILE A 101 -12.77 17.35 7.72
CA ILE A 101 -13.36 16.73 8.92
C ILE A 101 -12.78 15.33 9.19
N ILE A 102 -12.38 14.60 8.16
CA ILE A 102 -11.88 13.23 8.25
C ILE A 102 -10.41 13.21 8.68
N HIS A 103 -9.54 13.89 7.94
CA HIS A 103 -8.07 13.82 8.12
C HIS A 103 -7.50 14.98 8.96
N GLY A 104 -8.28 16.03 9.24
CA GLY A 104 -7.85 17.19 10.02
C GLY A 104 -6.87 18.13 9.30
N ILE A 105 -6.31 17.74 8.15
CA ILE A 105 -5.49 18.61 7.28
C ILE A 105 -6.35 19.77 6.76
N THR A 106 -6.01 20.99 7.14
CA THR A 106 -6.72 22.21 6.76
C THR A 106 -6.17 22.82 5.49
N HIS A 107 -6.91 23.77 4.91
CA HIS A 107 -6.43 24.55 3.78
C HIS A 107 -5.11 25.27 4.11
N SER A 108 -4.95 25.76 5.34
CA SER A 108 -3.72 26.43 5.78
C SER A 108 -2.51 25.49 5.83
N ASP A 109 -2.71 24.21 6.12
CA ASP A 109 -1.62 23.23 6.20
C ASP A 109 -1.06 22.87 4.81
N ILE A 110 -1.85 23.00 3.75
CA ILE A 110 -1.47 22.64 2.37
C ILE A 110 -1.13 23.84 1.49
N LEU A 111 -1.41 25.07 1.91
CA LEU A 111 -1.20 26.28 1.10
C LEU A 111 0.26 26.43 0.64
N ASP A 112 1.19 26.20 1.57
CA ASP A 112 2.63 26.33 1.35
C ASP A 112 3.30 25.00 0.98
N ALA A 113 2.52 23.92 0.85
CA ALA A 113 3.05 22.62 0.47
C ALA A 113 3.53 22.62 -1.00
N PRO A 114 4.57 21.84 -1.34
CA PRO A 114 4.98 21.65 -2.72
C PRO A 114 3.90 20.91 -3.53
N ASP A 115 3.89 21.11 -4.85
CA ASP A 115 3.13 20.20 -5.72
C ASP A 115 3.86 18.84 -5.79
N LEU A 116 3.14 17.76 -6.08
CA LEU A 116 3.72 16.42 -6.21
C LEU A 116 4.87 16.39 -7.25
N SER A 117 4.80 17.20 -8.31
CA SER A 117 5.86 17.34 -9.32
C SER A 117 7.21 17.79 -8.74
N ASN A 118 7.24 18.34 -7.53
CA ASN A 118 8.46 18.78 -6.85
C ASN A 118 9.06 17.73 -5.89
N ILE A 119 8.34 16.65 -5.60
CA ILE A 119 8.76 15.65 -4.60
C ILE A 119 8.62 14.19 -5.07
N TYR A 120 7.99 13.94 -6.22
CA TYR A 120 7.71 12.57 -6.67
C TYR A 120 8.98 11.75 -6.84
N ASP A 121 10.08 12.36 -7.25
CA ASP A 121 11.40 11.74 -7.34
C ASP A 121 11.88 11.17 -5.99
N GLN A 122 11.65 11.90 -4.90
CA GLN A 122 11.96 11.44 -3.53
C GLN A 122 11.02 10.30 -3.08
N VAL A 123 9.75 10.35 -3.47
CA VAL A 123 8.78 9.26 -3.22
C VAL A 123 9.22 8.00 -3.96
N LEU A 124 9.59 8.10 -5.24
CA LEU A 124 10.11 7.00 -6.04
C LEU A 124 11.42 6.44 -5.47
N GLN A 125 12.29 7.31 -4.94
CA GLN A 125 13.51 6.88 -4.24
C GLN A 125 13.19 6.05 -2.98
N GLN A 126 12.14 6.42 -2.23
CA GLN A 126 11.66 5.60 -1.11
C GLN A 126 11.02 4.28 -1.56
N MET A 127 10.39 4.22 -2.74
CA MET A 127 9.83 2.98 -3.28
C MET A 127 10.87 2.03 -3.87
N SER A 128 11.97 2.58 -4.41
CA SER A 128 12.98 1.83 -5.17
C SER A 128 13.54 0.62 -4.42
N GLY A 129 13.50 -0.55 -5.06
CA GLY A 129 14.02 -1.81 -4.50
C GLY A 129 13.20 -2.42 -3.37
N ARG A 130 12.00 -1.90 -3.07
CA ARG A 130 11.13 -2.35 -1.97
C ARG A 130 9.78 -2.85 -2.51
N ILE A 131 9.08 -3.64 -1.68
CA ILE A 131 7.70 -4.05 -1.96
C ILE A 131 6.74 -3.17 -1.19
N MET A 132 5.79 -2.56 -1.90
CA MET A 132 4.83 -1.65 -1.29
C MET A 132 3.82 -2.45 -0.49
N VAL A 133 3.48 -1.96 0.69
CA VAL A 133 2.48 -2.56 1.58
C VAL A 133 1.48 -1.49 1.92
N VAL A 134 0.22 -1.77 1.64
CA VAL A 134 -0.87 -0.81 1.81
C VAL A 134 -2.06 -1.50 2.43
N HIS A 135 -2.99 -0.73 2.99
CA HIS A 135 -4.21 -1.32 3.50
C HIS A 135 -5.25 -1.53 2.41
N TYR A 136 -5.31 -0.69 1.38
CA TYR A 136 -6.29 -0.86 0.30
C TYR A 136 -5.71 -0.37 -1.03
N GLN A 137 -5.15 -1.30 -1.81
CA GLN A 137 -4.29 -1.01 -2.96
C GLN A 137 -4.86 -0.11 -4.04
N ARG A 138 -6.19 0.01 -4.12
CA ARG A 138 -6.83 0.87 -5.12
C ARG A 138 -6.50 2.33 -4.90
N ILE A 139 -6.42 2.79 -3.64
CA ILE A 139 -6.09 4.18 -3.36
C ILE A 139 -4.65 4.48 -3.80
N GLU A 140 -3.66 3.79 -3.26
CA GLU A 140 -2.26 4.16 -3.53
C GLU A 140 -1.86 3.92 -4.98
N ARG A 141 -2.38 2.87 -5.63
CA ARG A 141 -2.10 2.62 -7.06
C ARG A 141 -2.78 3.63 -7.96
N GLU A 142 -4.10 3.81 -7.83
CA GLU A 142 -4.87 4.65 -8.77
C GLU A 142 -4.47 6.12 -8.60
N PHE A 143 -4.33 6.61 -7.35
CA PHE A 143 -3.93 8.01 -7.10
C PHE A 143 -2.51 8.32 -7.53
N LEU A 144 -1.51 7.48 -7.22
CA LEU A 144 -0.14 7.77 -7.63
C LEU A 144 0.03 7.71 -9.15
N ASP A 145 -0.56 6.70 -9.80
CA ASP A 145 -0.52 6.56 -11.26
C ASP A 145 -1.20 7.75 -11.96
N GLN A 146 -2.41 8.13 -11.52
CA GLN A 146 -3.12 9.25 -12.12
C GLN A 146 -2.42 10.59 -11.85
N ALA A 147 -1.91 10.81 -10.64
CA ALA A 147 -1.20 12.03 -10.29
C ALA A 147 0.10 12.21 -11.10
N LEU A 148 0.82 11.13 -11.40
CA LEU A 148 2.00 11.16 -12.28
C LEU A 148 1.63 11.36 -13.74
N LYS A 149 0.60 10.67 -14.25
CA LYS A 149 0.10 10.89 -15.63
C LYS A 149 -0.23 12.36 -15.87
N ASP A 150 -0.89 12.99 -14.92
CA ASP A 150 -1.29 14.38 -15.02
C ASP A 150 -0.12 15.38 -14.96
N ARG A 151 0.90 15.08 -14.17
CA ARG A 151 2.01 16.01 -13.88
C ARG A 151 3.21 15.83 -14.79
N ILE A 152 3.48 14.59 -15.19
CA ILE A 152 4.68 14.24 -15.98
C ILE A 152 4.35 13.45 -17.26
N ASN A 153 3.07 13.27 -17.61
CA ASN A 153 2.62 12.55 -18.82
C ASN A 153 3.09 11.08 -18.88
N GLU A 154 3.32 10.47 -17.73
CA GLU A 154 3.72 9.07 -17.59
C GLU A 154 3.19 8.50 -16.28
N GLY A 155 2.72 7.25 -16.31
CA GLY A 155 2.17 6.55 -15.15
C GLY A 155 3.16 5.58 -14.49
N ILE A 156 2.78 5.03 -13.34
CA ILE A 156 3.59 4.10 -12.57
C ILE A 156 2.86 2.78 -12.31
N GLU A 157 3.60 1.68 -12.30
CA GLU A 157 3.09 0.39 -11.86
C GLU A 157 4.06 -0.25 -10.87
N PHE A 158 3.54 -0.85 -9.81
CA PHE A 158 4.37 -1.40 -8.74
C PHE A 158 3.70 -2.57 -7.99
N PRO A 159 4.48 -3.58 -7.54
CA PRO A 159 3.96 -4.71 -6.77
C PRO A 159 3.49 -4.24 -5.39
N VAL A 160 2.38 -4.82 -4.93
CA VAL A 160 1.77 -4.43 -3.64
C VAL A 160 1.39 -5.67 -2.84
N VAL A 161 1.60 -5.64 -1.52
CA VAL A 161 0.93 -6.53 -0.58
C VAL A 161 -0.22 -5.74 0.07
N ASP A 162 -1.45 -6.18 -0.19
CA ASP A 162 -2.67 -5.53 0.32
C ASP A 162 -3.15 -6.25 1.60
N THR A 163 -3.00 -5.60 2.75
CA THR A 163 -3.35 -6.20 4.05
C THR A 163 -4.86 -6.42 4.23
N MET A 164 -5.72 -5.60 3.62
CA MET A 164 -7.18 -5.83 3.61
C MET A 164 -7.53 -7.04 2.75
N HIS A 165 -6.84 -7.25 1.64
CA HIS A 165 -7.01 -8.43 0.79
C HIS A 165 -6.62 -9.71 1.54
N LEU A 166 -5.45 -9.73 2.17
CA LEU A 166 -4.99 -10.87 2.98
C LEU A 166 -6.01 -11.20 4.08
N GLU A 167 -6.50 -10.18 4.77
CA GLU A 167 -7.52 -10.33 5.81
C GLU A 167 -8.83 -10.88 5.26
N THR A 168 -9.26 -10.40 4.10
CA THR A 168 -10.47 -10.87 3.41
C THR A 168 -10.36 -12.34 3.04
N LEU A 169 -9.21 -12.75 2.46
CA LEU A 169 -8.95 -14.15 2.14
C LEU A 169 -8.95 -15.03 3.39
N HIS A 170 -8.33 -14.57 4.48
CA HIS A 170 -8.33 -15.29 5.75
C HIS A 170 -9.76 -15.50 6.28
N GLN A 171 -10.57 -14.46 6.33
CA GLN A 171 -11.97 -14.55 6.78
C GLN A 171 -12.82 -15.46 5.88
N GLN A 172 -12.61 -15.41 4.56
CA GLN A 172 -13.29 -16.32 3.63
C GLN A 172 -12.93 -17.78 3.90
N ARG A 173 -11.67 -18.09 4.21
CA ARG A 173 -11.23 -19.44 4.58
C ARG A 173 -11.89 -19.91 5.88
N LEU A 174 -11.93 -19.07 6.92
CA LEU A 174 -12.58 -19.40 8.21
C LEU A 174 -14.09 -19.62 8.07
N ARG A 175 -14.75 -18.90 7.16
CA ARG A 175 -16.18 -19.05 6.87
C ARG A 175 -16.48 -20.17 5.88
N GLY A 176 -15.46 -20.86 5.37
CA GLY A 176 -15.62 -22.07 4.58
C GLY A 176 -16.42 -23.13 5.35
N GLY A 177 -17.14 -23.97 4.61
CA GLY A 177 -17.89 -25.10 5.16
C GLY A 177 -19.39 -24.87 5.29
N ILE A 178 -20.15 -25.96 5.20
CA ILE A 178 -21.63 -25.96 5.19
C ILE A 178 -22.19 -25.43 6.52
N LEU A 179 -21.59 -25.82 7.66
CA LEU A 179 -22.04 -25.38 8.99
C LEU A 179 -21.97 -23.86 9.18
N ASN A 180 -20.86 -23.22 8.78
CA ASN A 180 -20.71 -21.76 8.92
C ASN A 180 -21.71 -20.99 8.05
N LYS A 181 -22.09 -21.54 6.88
CA LYS A 181 -23.13 -20.97 6.02
C LYS A 181 -24.52 -21.09 6.66
N VAL A 182 -24.84 -22.25 7.24
CA VAL A 182 -26.12 -22.48 7.94
C VAL A 182 -26.25 -21.59 9.17
N LEU A 183 -25.16 -21.36 9.90
CA LEU A 183 -25.14 -20.48 11.08
C LEU A 183 -25.17 -18.98 10.74
N GLY A 184 -25.15 -18.60 9.45
CA GLY A 184 -25.29 -17.20 9.03
C GLY A 184 -24.19 -16.26 9.53
N LYS A 185 -23.01 -16.77 9.92
CA LYS A 185 -21.90 -15.94 10.42
C LYS A 185 -21.54 -14.87 9.39
N LYS A 186 -21.64 -13.58 9.73
CA LYS A 186 -21.21 -12.47 8.87
C LYS A 186 -19.69 -12.27 8.94
N PRO A 187 -19.04 -11.78 7.87
CA PRO A 187 -17.63 -11.41 7.96
C PRO A 187 -17.47 -10.21 8.89
N ALA A 188 -16.36 -10.16 9.61
CA ALA A 188 -15.97 -9.00 10.41
C ALA A 188 -15.49 -7.86 9.50
N SER A 189 -15.51 -6.63 10.01
CA SER A 189 -14.97 -5.50 9.26
C SER A 189 -13.48 -5.70 8.97
N VAL A 190 -13.08 -5.48 7.72
CA VAL A 190 -11.68 -5.59 7.27
C VAL A 190 -10.94 -4.25 7.29
N ARG A 191 -11.56 -3.18 7.79
CA ARG A 191 -10.92 -1.87 7.97
C ARG A 191 -9.70 -1.97 8.89
N LEU A 192 -8.72 -1.08 8.70
CA LEU A 192 -7.40 -1.15 9.32
C LEU A 192 -7.49 -1.33 10.84
N GLY A 193 -8.21 -0.45 11.53
CA GLY A 193 -8.39 -0.54 12.98
C GLY A 193 -9.03 -1.86 13.45
N ALA A 194 -10.10 -2.31 12.80
CA ALA A 194 -10.77 -3.56 13.15
C ALA A 194 -9.89 -4.79 12.87
N SER A 195 -9.08 -4.73 11.80
CA SER A 195 -8.11 -5.77 11.47
C SER A 195 -7.00 -5.84 12.51
N ARG A 196 -6.42 -4.70 12.89
CA ARG A 196 -5.41 -4.59 13.94
C ARG A 196 -5.89 -5.11 15.29
N GLU A 197 -7.11 -4.76 15.70
CA GLU A 197 -7.73 -5.22 16.94
C GLU A 197 -7.76 -6.76 17.04
N ARG A 198 -8.02 -7.46 15.93
CA ARG A 198 -8.06 -8.93 15.91
C ARG A 198 -6.71 -9.58 16.22
N TYR A 199 -5.60 -8.89 15.95
CA TYR A 199 -4.25 -9.35 16.29
C TYR A 199 -3.75 -8.79 17.63
N GLY A 200 -4.59 -8.07 18.38
CA GLY A 200 -4.23 -7.48 19.66
C GLY A 200 -3.26 -6.30 19.55
N LEU A 201 -3.20 -5.63 18.39
CA LEU A 201 -2.36 -4.45 18.17
C LEU A 201 -2.97 -3.20 18.80
N PRO A 202 -2.14 -2.23 19.27
CA PRO A 202 -2.63 -1.02 19.91
C PRO A 202 -3.45 -0.14 18.94
N PRO A 203 -4.49 0.54 19.44
CA PRO A 203 -5.28 1.47 18.64
C PRO A 203 -4.49 2.73 18.34
N TYR A 204 -4.60 3.24 17.13
CA TYR A 204 -4.14 4.57 16.72
C TYR A 204 -5.32 5.43 16.30
N THR A 205 -5.14 6.74 16.40
CA THR A 205 -6.07 7.69 15.77
C THR A 205 -5.92 7.55 14.25
N PRO A 206 -7.01 7.26 13.52
CA PRO A 206 -6.96 7.11 12.07
C PRO A 206 -6.82 8.46 11.36
N HIS A 207 -6.57 8.39 10.06
CA HIS A 207 -6.56 9.52 9.12
C HIS A 207 -5.34 10.42 9.27
N HIS A 208 -4.19 9.80 9.50
CA HIS A 208 -2.89 10.44 9.41
C HIS A 208 -1.95 9.49 8.68
N ALA A 209 -1.68 9.78 7.41
CA ALA A 209 -0.92 8.92 6.48
C ALA A 209 0.30 8.21 7.09
N LEU A 210 1.19 8.91 7.79
CA LEU A 210 2.36 8.25 8.39
C LEU A 210 1.99 7.25 9.51
N THR A 211 1.04 7.60 10.37
CA THR A 211 0.56 6.73 11.45
C THR A 211 -0.13 5.50 10.87
N ASP A 212 -0.93 5.68 9.82
CA ASP A 212 -1.62 4.59 9.14
C ASP A 212 -0.67 3.70 8.31
N ALA A 213 0.41 4.25 7.76
CA ALA A 213 1.50 3.47 7.17
C ALA A 213 2.22 2.61 8.22
N VAL A 214 2.56 3.17 9.39
CA VAL A 214 3.10 2.37 10.52
C VAL A 214 2.11 1.31 10.95
N ALA A 215 0.83 1.67 11.04
CA ALA A 215 -0.22 0.75 11.44
C ALA A 215 -0.38 -0.43 10.46
N THR A 216 -0.19 -0.16 9.18
CA THR A 216 -0.21 -1.14 8.10
C THR A 216 1.01 -2.06 8.14
N ALA A 217 2.21 -1.52 8.43
CA ALA A 217 3.43 -2.31 8.62
C ALA A 217 3.28 -3.33 9.76
N GLU A 218 2.80 -2.87 10.92
CA GLU A 218 2.53 -3.74 12.08
C GLU A 218 1.47 -4.80 11.76
N LEU A 219 0.41 -4.43 11.02
CA LEU A 219 -0.62 -5.38 10.62
C LEU A 219 -0.05 -6.48 9.72
N LEU A 220 0.79 -6.14 8.73
CA LEU A 220 1.39 -7.18 7.88
C LEU A 220 2.31 -8.10 8.70
N GLN A 221 3.14 -7.56 9.59
CA GLN A 221 3.98 -8.38 10.48
C GLN A 221 3.13 -9.36 11.30
N ALA A 222 2.01 -8.91 11.86
CA ALA A 222 1.07 -9.75 12.60
C ALA A 222 0.39 -10.81 11.70
N GLN A 223 -0.12 -10.41 10.54
CA GLN A 223 -0.72 -11.34 9.58
C GLN A 223 0.26 -12.45 9.18
N ILE A 224 1.52 -12.10 8.92
CA ILE A 224 2.57 -13.08 8.60
C ILE A 224 2.84 -13.99 9.80
N ALA A 225 3.06 -13.44 10.99
CA ALA A 225 3.35 -14.22 12.20
C ALA A 225 2.23 -15.22 12.57
N HIS A 226 0.97 -14.91 12.25
CA HIS A 226 -0.17 -15.76 12.58
C HIS A 226 -0.60 -16.73 11.48
N HIS A 227 -0.32 -16.42 10.21
CA HIS A 227 -0.96 -17.13 9.08
C HIS A 227 0.00 -17.62 8.01
N TYR A 228 1.29 -17.28 8.11
CA TYR A 228 2.30 -17.61 7.11
C TYR A 228 3.60 -18.09 7.77
N GLU A 229 4.41 -18.81 7.01
CA GLU A 229 5.79 -19.06 7.40
C GLU A 229 6.67 -17.91 6.91
N ARG A 230 7.75 -17.59 7.64
CA ARG A 230 8.74 -16.58 7.22
C ARG A 230 9.40 -16.91 5.87
N THR A 231 9.45 -18.20 5.54
CA THR A 231 9.94 -18.79 4.28
C THR A 231 8.88 -18.83 3.17
N THR A 232 7.66 -18.35 3.43
CA THR A 232 6.62 -18.21 2.39
C THR A 232 7.19 -17.39 1.23
N LYS A 233 6.84 -17.75 0.00
CA LYS A 233 7.29 -17.03 -1.18
C LYS A 233 6.50 -15.74 -1.38
N LEU A 234 7.19 -14.69 -1.79
CA LEU A 234 6.60 -13.36 -2.01
C LEU A 234 5.41 -13.38 -2.97
N ASN A 235 5.46 -14.23 -4.01
CA ASN A 235 4.38 -14.41 -4.96
C ASN A 235 3.06 -14.97 -4.41
N GLN A 236 3.06 -15.43 -3.16
CA GLN A 236 1.84 -15.91 -2.50
C GLN A 236 1.04 -14.80 -1.82
N VAL A 237 1.63 -13.60 -1.64
CA VAL A 237 1.02 -12.50 -0.90
C VAL A 237 0.93 -11.18 -1.68
N TRP A 238 1.81 -10.95 -2.66
CA TRP A 238 1.75 -9.74 -3.47
C TRP A 238 0.75 -9.85 -4.63
N ILE A 239 0.38 -8.70 -5.19
CA ILE A 239 -0.51 -8.52 -6.34
C ILE A 239 -0.01 -7.40 -7.24
#